data_AF-A0A9X1R2B1-F1
#
_entry.id   AF-A0A9X1R2B1-F1
#
_cell.length_a   1.000
_cell.length_b   1.000
_cell.length_c   1.000
_cell.angle_alpha   90.00
_cell.angle_beta   90.00
_cell.angle_gamma   90.00
#
_symmetry.space_group_name_H-M   'P 1'
#
loop_
_entity.id
_entity.type
_entity.pdbx_description
1 polymer ?
#
loop_
_entity_poly.entity_id
_entity_poly.type
_entity_poly.pdbx_seq_one_letter_code
_entity_poly.pdbx_strand_id
1 'polypeptide(L)'
;MKLNFLDSGLDSLKKGFKSLVEYEKVTFYNKEEVSEEKRFYHLKDAILFIQHGIEILVKKIIQNHSEYLIFSQIDNHVKSALKQKNERNLNSVFETDLKHKIHTVSFNESIERLKIIPGVKLSSTLEKRLNELESYRNIIMHSEPYLNEYDINITFDGLSDELDAFFYENIGETYKMISGYDELMKNIETFKELLQEKGLDLKIKSVEIIVKALKKAKISIGSNEVKRITNINSCSKFLEEMINSDLTFGTDLYNGFCSGAIKKFKRGGENLFEFYAAENQTSYQYKIKSIIIYIPPINNDKSPIIFVESDNMEFDSKDYDGQELDVFDEIKSFRYLKSIKDNEFVYKKEKIYSILESSIIQNGNYEDYYKFFTKGIFCFLNIQGLDYNQGFKRFIWQQKTMDGKQFEVVLREVLTK
;
A
#
# COMPACT_ATOMS: atom_id res chain seq x y z
N MET A 1 29.21 -14.63 -15.02
CA MET A 1 28.20 -14.27 -13.99
C MET A 1 27.06 -15.28 -14.08
N LYS A 2 26.54 -15.77 -12.96
CA LYS A 2 25.46 -16.78 -12.91
C LYS A 2 24.31 -16.19 -12.11
N LEU A 3 23.19 -15.92 -12.78
CA LEU A 3 21.94 -15.51 -12.15
C LEU A 3 20.98 -16.70 -12.23
N ASN A 4 20.34 -17.04 -11.11
CA ASN A 4 19.28 -18.03 -11.11
C ASN A 4 17.93 -17.37 -11.48
N PHE A 5 16.85 -18.15 -11.53
CA PHE A 5 15.52 -17.60 -11.79
C PHE A 5 15.09 -16.58 -10.72
N LEU A 6 15.36 -16.83 -9.44
CA LEU A 6 14.99 -15.92 -8.36
C LEU A 6 15.64 -14.54 -8.56
N ASP A 7 16.96 -14.50 -8.75
CA ASP A 7 17.70 -13.25 -8.91
C ASP A 7 17.25 -12.48 -10.17
N SER A 8 17.09 -13.20 -11.29
CA SER A 8 16.64 -12.61 -12.56
C SER A 8 15.21 -12.06 -12.48
N GLY A 9 14.30 -12.80 -11.84
CA GLY A 9 12.91 -12.41 -11.69
C GLY A 9 12.74 -11.20 -10.78
N LEU A 10 13.48 -11.17 -9.66
CA LEU A 10 13.51 -10.04 -8.74
C LEU A 10 14.10 -8.78 -9.37
N ASP A 11 15.22 -8.90 -10.10
CA ASP A 11 15.82 -7.76 -10.82
C ASP A 11 14.83 -7.17 -11.84
N SER A 12 14.17 -8.02 -12.62
CA SER A 12 13.16 -7.58 -13.59
C SER A 12 11.97 -6.90 -12.91
N LEU A 13 11.42 -7.49 -11.84
CA LEU A 13 10.31 -6.87 -11.08
C LEU A 13 10.69 -5.50 -10.52
N LYS A 14 11.87 -5.38 -9.90
CA LYS A 14 12.35 -4.11 -9.33
C LYS A 14 12.54 -3.05 -10.41
N LYS A 15 13.09 -3.40 -11.57
CA LYS A 15 13.18 -2.49 -12.72
C LYS A 15 11.81 -2.07 -13.21
N GLY A 16 10.87 -3.01 -13.32
CA GLY A 16 9.51 -2.72 -13.77
C GLY A 16 8.76 -1.76 -12.86
N PHE A 17 8.78 -2.00 -11.55
CA PHE A 17 8.16 -1.09 -10.58
C PHE A 17 8.89 0.25 -10.46
N LYS A 18 10.20 0.29 -10.67
CA LYS A 18 10.93 1.57 -10.81
C LYS A 18 10.47 2.36 -12.03
N SER A 19 10.31 1.71 -13.19
CA SER A 19 9.77 2.37 -14.38
C SER A 19 8.32 2.84 -14.18
N LEU A 20 7.52 2.09 -13.41
CA LEU A 20 6.17 2.51 -13.04
C LEU A 20 6.18 3.78 -12.18
N VAL A 21 7.10 3.87 -11.22
CA VAL A 21 7.29 5.09 -10.39
C VAL A 21 7.65 6.30 -11.26
N GLU A 22 8.53 6.13 -12.25
CA GLU A 22 8.87 7.21 -13.19
C GLU A 22 7.67 7.60 -14.08
N TYR A 23 6.87 6.63 -14.54
CA TYR A 23 5.62 6.89 -15.24
C TYR A 23 4.64 7.69 -14.38
N GLU A 24 4.43 7.27 -13.12
CA GLU A 24 3.55 7.94 -12.17
C GLU A 24 4.01 9.39 -11.91
N LYS A 25 5.31 9.60 -11.73
CA LYS A 25 5.91 10.92 -11.54
C LYS A 25 5.60 11.87 -12.69
N VAL A 26 5.83 11.44 -13.93
CA VAL A 26 5.57 12.30 -15.09
C VAL A 26 4.07 12.51 -15.34
N THR A 27 3.23 11.59 -14.88
CA THR A 27 1.78 11.65 -15.04
C THR A 27 1.11 12.56 -14.00
N PHE A 28 1.52 12.46 -12.74
CA PHE A 28 0.84 13.10 -11.62
C PHE A 28 1.59 14.30 -11.01
N TYR A 29 2.91 14.41 -11.21
CA TYR A 29 3.72 15.48 -10.61
C TYR A 29 4.28 16.45 -11.65
N ASN A 30 4.91 15.97 -12.74
CA ASN A 30 5.55 16.80 -13.77
C ASN A 30 4.74 16.89 -15.09
N LYS A 31 3.41 16.95 -14.99
CA LYS A 31 2.50 16.78 -16.15
C LYS A 31 2.78 17.73 -17.33
N GLU A 32 3.28 18.94 -17.05
CA GLU A 32 3.51 19.98 -18.07
C GLU A 32 4.91 19.96 -18.69
N GLU A 33 5.86 19.21 -18.11
CA GLU A 33 7.29 19.27 -18.48
C GLU A 33 7.76 18.10 -19.38
N VAL A 34 6.90 17.11 -19.63
CA VAL A 34 7.31 15.83 -20.23
C VAL A 34 6.46 15.47 -21.45
N SER A 35 7.13 15.10 -22.54
CA SER A 35 6.45 14.62 -23.76
C SER A 35 5.67 13.32 -23.50
N GLU A 36 4.55 13.18 -24.21
CA GLU A 36 3.72 11.96 -24.17
C GLU A 36 4.52 10.70 -24.52
N GLU A 37 5.48 10.79 -25.46
CA GLU A 37 6.39 9.70 -25.82
C GLU A 37 7.19 9.19 -24.62
N LYS A 38 7.74 10.09 -23.80
CA LYS A 38 8.54 9.71 -22.63
C LYS A 38 7.66 9.05 -21.56
N ARG A 39 6.44 9.55 -21.35
CA ARG A 39 5.44 8.91 -20.47
C ARG A 39 5.13 7.50 -20.95
N PHE A 40 4.87 7.33 -22.25
CA PHE A 40 4.62 6.04 -22.86
C PHE A 40 5.80 5.07 -22.71
N TYR A 41 7.04 5.51 -22.90
CA TYR A 41 8.21 4.64 -22.75
C TYR A 41 8.40 4.14 -21.32
N HIS A 42 8.19 4.98 -20.30
CA HIS A 42 8.22 4.53 -18.91
C HIS A 42 7.14 3.48 -18.64
N LEU A 43 5.92 3.70 -19.13
CA LEU A 43 4.83 2.74 -18.96
C LEU A 43 5.09 1.42 -19.69
N LYS A 44 5.61 1.50 -20.92
CA LYS A 44 6.01 0.36 -21.73
C LYS A 44 7.03 -0.49 -21.00
N ASP A 45 8.09 0.13 -20.50
CA ASP A 45 9.15 -0.56 -19.78
C ASP A 45 8.61 -1.18 -18.48
N ALA A 46 7.74 -0.48 -17.77
CA ALA A 46 7.07 -1.02 -16.58
C ALA A 46 6.32 -2.32 -16.90
N ILE A 47 5.45 -2.31 -17.90
CA ILE A 47 4.65 -3.48 -18.30
C ILE A 47 5.55 -4.65 -18.70
N LEU A 48 6.56 -4.41 -19.55
CA LEU A 48 7.46 -5.45 -20.04
C LEU A 48 8.27 -6.09 -18.90
N PHE A 49 8.87 -5.28 -18.03
CA PHE A 49 9.71 -5.79 -16.94
C PHE A 49 8.91 -6.44 -15.81
N ILE A 50 7.73 -5.92 -15.48
CA ILE A 50 6.85 -6.53 -14.46
C ILE A 50 6.35 -7.89 -14.98
N GLN A 51 5.82 -7.97 -16.20
CA GLN A 51 5.34 -9.22 -16.79
C GLN A 51 6.46 -10.27 -16.84
N HIS A 52 7.64 -9.87 -17.32
CA HIS A 52 8.79 -10.77 -17.42
C HIS A 52 9.27 -11.27 -16.05
N GLY A 53 9.32 -10.38 -15.06
CA GLY A 53 9.73 -10.75 -13.70
C GLY A 53 8.73 -11.71 -13.04
N ILE A 54 7.43 -11.51 -13.25
CA ILE A 54 6.38 -12.44 -12.80
C ILE A 54 6.56 -13.81 -13.48
N GLU A 55 6.75 -13.84 -14.80
CA GLU A 55 6.96 -15.09 -15.55
C GLU A 55 8.11 -15.92 -14.95
N ILE A 56 9.24 -15.26 -14.71
CA ILE A 56 10.43 -15.90 -14.16
C ILE A 56 10.18 -16.42 -12.74
N LEU A 57 9.53 -15.63 -11.87
CA LEU A 57 9.28 -16.06 -10.50
C LEU A 57 8.21 -17.16 -10.41
N VAL A 58 7.20 -17.13 -11.27
CA VAL A 58 6.23 -18.24 -11.40
C VAL A 58 6.95 -19.51 -11.85
N LYS A 59 7.86 -19.42 -12.84
CA LYS A 59 8.72 -20.55 -13.22
C LYS A 59 9.56 -21.05 -12.05
N LYS A 60 10.05 -20.18 -11.18
CA LYS A 60 10.77 -20.57 -9.96
C LYS A 60 9.87 -21.36 -8.99
N ILE A 61 8.63 -20.92 -8.75
CA ILE A 61 7.67 -21.66 -7.91
C ILE A 61 7.41 -23.05 -8.49
N ILE A 62 7.15 -23.13 -9.79
CA ILE A 62 6.89 -24.38 -10.50
C ILE A 62 8.12 -25.31 -10.44
N GLN A 63 9.31 -24.77 -10.64
CA GLN A 63 10.57 -25.50 -10.54
C GLN A 63 10.79 -26.10 -9.15
N ASN A 64 10.44 -25.37 -8.09
CA ASN A 64 10.59 -25.85 -6.71
C ASN A 64 9.73 -27.10 -6.44
N HIS A 65 8.61 -27.26 -7.15
CA HIS A 65 7.77 -28.45 -7.07
C HIS A 65 8.30 -29.58 -7.97
N SER A 66 8.71 -29.25 -9.19
CA SER A 66 9.33 -30.21 -10.10
C SER A 66 10.08 -29.49 -11.22
N GLU A 67 11.37 -29.84 -11.41
CA GLU A 67 12.20 -29.29 -12.48
C GLU A 67 11.61 -29.54 -13.89
N TYR A 68 10.81 -30.60 -14.07
CA TYR A 68 10.21 -30.93 -15.37
C TYR A 68 9.09 -29.96 -15.78
N LEU A 69 8.43 -29.33 -14.82
CA LEU A 69 7.28 -28.48 -15.06
C LEU A 69 7.65 -27.10 -15.65
N ILE A 70 8.94 -26.78 -15.77
CA ILE A 70 9.36 -25.51 -16.40
C ILE A 70 9.51 -25.62 -17.94
N PHE A 71 9.53 -26.84 -18.48
CA PHE A 71 9.70 -27.07 -19.92
C PHE A 71 8.36 -27.09 -20.61
N SER A 72 8.25 -26.42 -21.77
CA SER A 72 7.05 -26.48 -22.59
C SER A 72 6.78 -27.92 -23.05
N GLN A 73 7.84 -28.63 -23.48
CA GLN A 73 7.80 -30.05 -23.86
C GLN A 73 9.06 -30.79 -23.41
N ILE A 74 8.92 -32.08 -23.03
CA ILE A 74 10.05 -32.95 -22.67
C ILE A 74 10.52 -33.70 -23.92
N ASP A 75 11.24 -33.00 -24.78
CA ASP A 75 11.80 -33.52 -26.02
C ASP A 75 13.17 -34.20 -25.81
N ASN A 76 13.82 -34.61 -26.92
CA ASN A 76 15.15 -35.21 -26.87
C ASN A 76 16.24 -34.24 -26.37
N HIS A 77 16.08 -32.94 -26.58
CA HIS A 77 17.01 -31.93 -26.11
C HIS A 77 16.96 -31.81 -24.59
N VAL A 78 15.76 -31.71 -24.01
CA VAL A 78 15.54 -31.68 -22.56
C VAL A 78 16.05 -32.96 -21.91
N LYS A 79 15.74 -34.14 -22.45
CA LYS A 79 16.24 -35.43 -21.93
C LYS A 79 17.77 -35.50 -21.94
N SER A 80 18.38 -35.08 -23.04
CA SER A 80 19.85 -35.06 -23.16
C SER A 80 20.49 -34.04 -22.22
N ALA A 81 19.87 -32.88 -22.03
CA ALA A 81 20.32 -31.86 -21.09
C ALA A 81 20.24 -32.34 -19.64
N LEU A 82 19.15 -33.03 -19.25
CA LEU A 82 19.02 -33.64 -17.92
C LEU A 82 20.08 -34.72 -17.67
N LYS A 83 20.36 -35.56 -18.68
CA LYS A 83 21.44 -36.54 -18.59
C LYS A 83 22.79 -35.86 -18.41
N GLN A 84 23.09 -34.87 -19.24
CA GLN A 84 24.33 -34.08 -19.16
C GLN A 84 24.48 -33.36 -17.82
N LYS A 85 23.39 -32.79 -17.28
CA LYS A 85 23.33 -32.16 -15.97
C LYS A 85 23.77 -33.16 -14.89
N ASN A 86 23.22 -34.36 -14.88
CA ASN A 86 23.55 -35.40 -13.90
C ASN A 86 24.99 -35.91 -14.05
N GLU A 87 25.43 -36.20 -15.28
CA GLU A 87 26.79 -36.70 -15.56
C GLU A 87 27.87 -35.70 -15.18
N ARG A 88 27.60 -34.40 -15.34
CA ARG A 88 28.53 -33.31 -15.01
C ARG A 88 28.29 -32.69 -13.63
N ASN A 89 27.37 -33.24 -12.85
CA ASN A 89 26.96 -32.73 -11.53
C ASN A 89 26.63 -31.22 -11.53
N LEU A 90 25.89 -30.77 -12.54
CA LEU A 90 25.47 -29.37 -12.71
C LEU A 90 24.20 -29.09 -11.91
N ASN A 91 24.04 -27.85 -11.44
CA ASN A 91 22.86 -27.46 -10.66
C ASN A 91 21.61 -27.26 -11.53
N SER A 92 21.78 -26.99 -12.83
CA SER A 92 20.67 -26.67 -13.74
C SER A 92 20.90 -27.16 -15.15
N VAL A 93 19.83 -27.53 -15.86
CA VAL A 93 19.87 -27.81 -17.30
C VAL A 93 20.30 -26.61 -18.14
N PHE A 94 20.18 -25.38 -17.63
CA PHE A 94 20.63 -24.17 -18.34
C PHE A 94 22.15 -23.96 -18.29
N GLU A 95 22.87 -24.82 -17.55
CA GLU A 95 24.34 -24.88 -17.53
C GLU A 95 24.89 -25.88 -18.55
N THR A 96 24.00 -26.61 -19.23
CA THR A 96 24.35 -27.62 -20.22
C THR A 96 24.71 -26.98 -21.56
N ASP A 97 25.38 -27.73 -22.43
CA ASP A 97 25.73 -27.26 -23.78
C ASP A 97 24.47 -27.10 -24.65
N LEU A 98 23.34 -27.67 -24.21
CA LEU A 98 22.05 -27.64 -24.90
C LEU A 98 21.13 -26.50 -24.46
N LYS A 99 21.57 -25.61 -23.55
CA LYS A 99 20.75 -24.53 -22.97
C LYS A 99 19.95 -23.70 -23.97
N HIS A 100 20.48 -23.44 -25.17
CA HIS A 100 19.83 -22.64 -26.22
C HIS A 100 18.73 -23.39 -26.98
N LYS A 101 18.65 -24.72 -26.83
CA LYS A 101 17.63 -25.57 -27.45
C LYS A 101 16.51 -25.95 -26.49
N ILE A 102 16.59 -25.51 -25.24
CA ILE A 102 15.61 -25.80 -24.20
C ILE A 102 14.54 -24.71 -24.25
N HIS A 103 13.31 -25.11 -24.54
CA HIS A 103 12.16 -24.22 -24.49
C HIS A 103 11.45 -24.34 -23.14
N THR A 104 11.29 -23.20 -22.46
CA THR A 104 10.51 -23.11 -21.23
C THR A 104 9.06 -22.72 -21.52
N VAL A 105 8.18 -22.99 -20.57
CA VAL A 105 6.78 -22.56 -20.61
C VAL A 105 6.64 -21.05 -20.85
N SER A 106 5.57 -20.62 -21.51
CA SER A 106 5.20 -19.19 -21.65
C SER A 106 4.59 -18.64 -20.36
N PHE A 107 4.31 -17.33 -20.30
CA PHE A 107 3.58 -16.71 -19.18
C PHE A 107 2.24 -17.42 -18.91
N ASN A 108 1.35 -17.48 -19.90
CA ASN A 108 0.04 -18.14 -19.75
C ASN A 108 0.17 -19.60 -19.35
N GLU A 109 1.08 -20.34 -19.99
CA GLU A 109 1.31 -21.75 -19.64
C GLU A 109 1.84 -21.91 -18.22
N SER A 110 2.68 -20.98 -17.75
CA SER A 110 3.18 -20.98 -16.37
C SER A 110 2.06 -20.71 -15.36
N ILE A 111 1.16 -19.76 -15.63
CA ILE A 111 0.01 -19.47 -14.77
C ILE A 111 -0.97 -20.66 -14.71
N GLU A 112 -1.24 -21.32 -15.84
CA GLU A 112 -2.10 -22.51 -15.85
C GLU A 112 -1.48 -23.68 -15.07
N ARG A 113 -0.17 -23.89 -15.20
CA ARG A 113 0.54 -24.91 -14.41
C ARG A 113 0.57 -24.55 -12.92
N LEU A 114 0.69 -23.28 -12.58
CA LEU A 114 0.69 -22.81 -11.19
C LEU A 114 -0.62 -23.18 -10.48
N LYS A 115 -1.77 -23.05 -11.16
CA LYS A 115 -3.11 -23.32 -10.59
C LYS A 115 -3.33 -24.79 -10.20
N ILE A 116 -2.63 -25.72 -10.83
CA ILE A 116 -2.78 -27.16 -10.57
C ILE A 116 -1.80 -27.67 -9.50
N ILE A 117 -0.85 -26.84 -9.05
CA ILE A 117 0.12 -27.23 -8.02
C ILE A 117 -0.56 -27.27 -6.64
N PRO A 118 -0.51 -28.40 -5.92
CA PRO A 118 -1.07 -28.50 -4.58
C PRO A 118 -0.43 -27.48 -3.62
N GLY A 119 -1.25 -26.77 -2.85
CA GLY A 119 -0.79 -25.81 -1.84
C GLY A 119 -0.56 -24.39 -2.36
N VAL A 120 -0.44 -24.20 -3.67
CA VAL A 120 -0.36 -22.87 -4.28
C VAL A 120 -1.77 -22.33 -4.47
N LYS A 121 -2.06 -21.15 -3.90
CA LYS A 121 -3.35 -20.47 -4.05
C LYS A 121 -3.16 -19.14 -4.77
N LEU A 122 -3.62 -19.07 -6.01
CA LEU A 122 -3.73 -17.82 -6.75
C LEU A 122 -5.12 -17.21 -6.50
N SER A 123 -5.19 -15.98 -6.01
CA SER A 123 -6.48 -15.30 -5.84
C SER A 123 -7.07 -14.94 -7.20
N SER A 124 -8.40 -14.96 -7.32
CA SER A 124 -9.08 -14.58 -8.57
C SER A 124 -8.77 -13.14 -8.99
N THR A 125 -8.60 -12.24 -8.02
CA THR A 125 -8.20 -10.84 -8.25
C THR A 125 -6.80 -10.76 -8.86
N LEU A 126 -5.82 -11.46 -8.28
CA LEU A 126 -4.45 -11.45 -8.78
C LEU A 126 -4.41 -12.10 -10.17
N GLU A 127 -5.05 -13.24 -10.36
CA GLU A 127 -5.16 -13.89 -11.67
C GLU A 127 -5.71 -12.95 -12.75
N LYS A 128 -6.80 -12.24 -12.46
CA LYS A 128 -7.37 -11.25 -13.38
C LYS A 128 -6.35 -10.18 -13.76
N ARG A 129 -5.63 -9.62 -12.78
CA ARG A 129 -4.59 -8.60 -13.00
C ARG A 129 -3.41 -9.13 -13.82
N LEU A 130 -3.01 -10.39 -13.60
CA LEU A 130 -1.96 -11.04 -14.39
C LEU A 130 -2.37 -11.23 -15.86
N ASN A 131 -3.63 -11.60 -16.11
CA ASN A 131 -4.17 -11.73 -17.46
C ASN A 131 -4.28 -10.37 -18.17
N GLU A 132 -4.70 -9.32 -17.45
CA GLU A 132 -4.71 -7.94 -17.96
C GLU A 132 -3.30 -7.47 -18.33
N LEU A 133 -2.32 -7.72 -17.46
CA LEU A 133 -0.92 -7.38 -17.70
C LEU A 133 -0.36 -8.06 -18.97
N GLU A 134 -0.66 -9.34 -19.16
CA GLU A 134 -0.28 -10.07 -20.37
C GLU A 134 -0.96 -9.49 -21.62
N SER A 135 -2.24 -9.10 -21.51
CA SER A 135 -2.95 -8.42 -22.60
C SER A 135 -2.27 -7.10 -22.98
N TYR A 136 -1.91 -6.27 -22.00
CA TYR A 136 -1.21 -5.00 -22.23
C TYR A 136 0.16 -5.22 -22.88
N ARG A 137 0.93 -6.21 -22.40
CA ARG A 137 2.21 -6.59 -22.98
C ARG A 137 2.06 -6.98 -24.46
N ASN A 138 1.02 -7.72 -24.80
CA ASN A 138 0.80 -8.16 -26.18
C ASN A 138 0.38 -7.01 -27.10
N ILE A 139 -0.46 -6.09 -26.64
CA ILE A 139 -0.81 -4.86 -27.37
C ILE A 139 0.45 -4.04 -27.67
N ILE A 140 1.30 -3.83 -26.67
CA ILE A 140 2.55 -3.08 -26.78
C ILE A 140 3.52 -3.70 -27.80
N MET A 141 3.62 -5.02 -27.82
CA MET A 141 4.64 -5.73 -28.60
C MET A 141 4.22 -6.03 -30.04
N HIS A 142 2.93 -6.16 -30.30
CA HIS A 142 2.41 -6.74 -31.54
C HIS A 142 1.35 -5.90 -32.24
N SER A 143 1.04 -4.69 -31.76
CA SER A 143 0.04 -3.80 -32.33
C SER A 143 0.49 -2.34 -32.28
N GLU A 144 -0.15 -1.46 -33.04
CA GLU A 144 -0.09 -0.01 -32.79
C GLU A 144 -0.81 0.24 -31.46
N PRO A 145 -0.11 0.68 -30.40
CA PRO A 145 -0.64 0.63 -29.06
C PRO A 145 -1.65 1.78 -28.84
N TYR A 146 -2.92 1.43 -28.68
CA TYR A 146 -3.91 2.30 -28.03
C TYR A 146 -4.19 1.74 -26.64
N LEU A 147 -3.61 2.37 -25.62
CA LEU A 147 -3.69 1.92 -24.24
C LEU A 147 -4.59 2.86 -23.43
N ASN A 148 -5.55 2.30 -22.70
CA ASN A 148 -6.31 3.05 -21.72
C ASN A 148 -5.49 3.16 -20.42
N GLU A 149 -4.83 4.30 -20.22
CA GLU A 149 -4.03 4.56 -19.02
C GLU A 149 -4.85 4.45 -17.72
N TYR A 150 -6.16 4.71 -17.75
CA TYR A 150 -7.01 4.56 -16.56
C TYR A 150 -7.10 3.09 -16.11
N ASP A 151 -7.38 2.17 -17.04
CA ASP A 151 -7.49 0.75 -16.72
C ASP A 151 -6.14 0.20 -16.25
N ILE A 152 -5.06 0.62 -16.90
CA ILE A 152 -3.69 0.22 -16.53
C ILE A 152 -3.35 0.66 -15.11
N ASN A 153 -3.69 1.90 -14.74
CA ASN A 153 -3.49 2.40 -13.38
C ASN A 153 -4.28 1.56 -12.36
N ILE A 154 -5.50 1.10 -12.69
CA ILE A 154 -6.28 0.21 -11.82
C ILE A 154 -5.62 -1.17 -11.67
N THR A 155 -5.09 -1.74 -12.76
CA THR A 155 -4.38 -3.04 -12.72
C THR A 155 -3.13 -2.96 -11.84
N PHE A 156 -2.39 -1.85 -11.90
CA PHE A 156 -1.16 -1.67 -11.12
C PHE A 156 -1.37 -1.21 -9.68
N ASP A 157 -2.50 -0.58 -9.34
CA ASP A 157 -2.76 -0.06 -7.98
C ASP A 157 -2.75 -1.20 -6.93
N GLY A 158 -1.76 -1.21 -6.05
CA GLY A 158 -1.54 -2.26 -5.04
C GLY A 158 -0.98 -3.59 -5.58
N LEU A 159 -0.63 -3.69 -6.87
CA LEU A 159 -0.12 -4.94 -7.44
C LEU A 159 1.18 -5.41 -6.78
N SER A 160 2.08 -4.49 -6.42
CA SER A 160 3.34 -4.85 -5.77
C SER A 160 3.14 -5.58 -4.44
N ASP A 161 2.16 -5.16 -3.63
CA ASP A 161 1.81 -5.82 -2.37
C ASP A 161 1.26 -7.23 -2.60
N GLU A 162 0.37 -7.39 -3.56
CA GLU A 162 -0.21 -8.69 -3.90
C GLU A 162 0.86 -9.66 -4.40
N LEU A 163 1.80 -9.18 -5.22
CA LEU A 163 2.92 -9.97 -5.72
C LEU A 163 3.90 -10.32 -4.59
N ASP A 164 4.29 -9.36 -3.75
CA ASP A 164 5.17 -9.59 -2.61
C ASP A 164 4.59 -10.68 -1.69
N ALA A 165 3.29 -10.56 -1.35
CA ALA A 165 2.59 -11.54 -0.51
C ALA A 165 2.56 -12.93 -1.18
N PHE A 166 2.17 -12.98 -2.46
CA PHE A 166 2.08 -14.23 -3.20
C PHE A 166 3.43 -14.93 -3.36
N PHE A 167 4.48 -14.22 -3.77
CA PHE A 167 5.79 -14.81 -3.96
C PHE A 167 6.45 -15.18 -2.65
N TYR A 168 6.30 -14.38 -1.59
CA TYR A 168 6.82 -14.75 -0.27
C TYR A 168 6.18 -16.04 0.26
N GLU A 169 4.85 -16.20 0.12
CA GLU A 169 4.14 -17.41 0.55
C GLU A 169 4.61 -18.68 -0.19
N ASN A 170 5.00 -18.57 -1.46
CA ASN A 170 5.33 -19.72 -2.31
C ASN A 170 6.84 -19.97 -2.51
N ILE A 171 7.69 -18.96 -2.30
CA ILE A 171 9.16 -19.05 -2.43
C ILE A 171 9.85 -19.07 -1.05
N GLY A 172 9.23 -18.45 -0.04
CA GLY A 172 9.75 -18.38 1.33
C GLY A 172 10.83 -17.30 1.52
N GLU A 173 11.64 -17.45 2.58
CA GLU A 173 12.59 -16.44 3.09
C GLU A 173 13.67 -16.00 2.09
N THR A 174 13.89 -16.78 1.03
CA THR A 174 14.82 -16.41 -0.04
C THR A 174 14.27 -15.31 -0.95
N TYR A 175 12.95 -15.14 -1.02
CA TYR A 175 12.32 -14.04 -1.72
C TYR A 175 12.66 -12.71 -1.05
N LYS A 176 12.98 -11.70 -1.87
CA LYS A 176 13.21 -10.32 -1.41
C LYS A 176 12.12 -9.43 -1.95
N MET A 177 11.48 -8.70 -1.04
CA MET A 177 10.38 -7.80 -1.36
C MET A 177 10.83 -6.76 -2.40
N ILE A 178 9.87 -6.28 -3.18
CA ILE A 178 10.11 -5.22 -4.17
C ILE A 178 10.55 -3.92 -3.45
N SER A 179 9.96 -3.63 -2.29
CA SER A 179 10.31 -2.52 -1.41
C SER A 179 11.60 -2.77 -0.61
N GLY A 180 12.14 -1.72 0.01
CA GLY A 180 13.28 -1.78 0.93
C GLY A 180 12.99 -2.46 2.27
N TYR A 181 11.90 -3.23 2.41
CA TYR A 181 11.47 -3.86 3.66
C TYR A 181 12.51 -4.84 4.22
N ASP A 182 13.11 -5.69 3.37
CA ASP A 182 14.16 -6.62 3.81
C ASP A 182 15.38 -5.89 4.37
N GLU A 183 15.78 -4.80 3.71
CA GLU A 183 16.92 -3.98 4.15
C GLU A 183 16.61 -3.26 5.47
N LEU A 184 15.40 -2.73 5.60
CA LEU A 184 14.88 -2.17 6.85
C LEU A 184 14.97 -3.19 7.99
N MET A 185 14.44 -4.40 7.79
CA MET A 185 14.41 -5.43 8.83
C MET A 185 15.81 -5.92 9.20
N LYS A 186 16.71 -6.03 8.22
CA LYS A 186 18.10 -6.47 8.45
C LYS A 186 18.89 -5.47 9.30
N ASN A 187 18.67 -4.18 9.07
CA ASN A 187 19.48 -3.10 9.67
C ASN A 187 18.83 -2.46 10.91
N ILE A 188 17.70 -3.01 11.39
CA ILE A 188 16.89 -2.36 12.42
C ILE A 188 17.64 -2.16 13.74
N GLU A 189 18.40 -3.16 14.20
CA GLU A 189 19.15 -3.07 15.47
C GLU A 189 20.31 -2.08 15.36
N THR A 190 21.04 -2.09 14.23
CA THR A 190 22.06 -1.08 13.94
C THR A 190 21.47 0.33 13.92
N PHE A 191 20.27 0.51 13.38
CA PHE A 191 19.61 1.82 13.42
C PHE A 191 19.21 2.24 14.84
N LYS A 192 18.78 1.31 15.70
CA LYS A 192 18.47 1.60 17.11
C LYS A 192 19.70 2.04 17.88
N GLU A 193 20.83 1.36 17.69
CA GLU A 193 22.11 1.74 18.31
C GLU A 193 22.50 3.18 17.92
N LEU A 194 22.45 3.51 16.62
CA LEU A 194 22.73 4.86 16.12
C LEU A 194 21.77 5.92 16.66
N LEU A 195 20.49 5.59 16.82
CA LEU A 195 19.50 6.49 17.39
C LEU A 195 19.72 6.70 18.89
N GLN A 196 20.18 5.67 19.59
CA GLN A 196 20.47 5.73 21.02
C GLN A 196 21.70 6.59 21.30
N GLU A 197 22.74 6.51 20.47
CA GLU A 197 23.90 7.41 20.52
C GLU A 197 23.50 8.89 20.35
N LYS A 198 22.41 9.16 19.61
CA LYS A 198 21.85 10.50 19.38
C LYS A 198 20.82 10.93 20.43
N GLY A 199 20.50 10.08 21.42
CA GLY A 199 19.50 10.37 22.45
C GLY A 199 18.05 10.45 21.92
N LEU A 200 17.72 9.75 20.83
CA LEU A 200 16.42 9.81 20.17
C LEU A 200 15.46 8.71 20.65
N ASP A 201 15.20 8.62 21.96
CA ASP A 201 14.44 7.53 22.57
C ASP A 201 13.01 7.37 22.03
N LEU A 202 12.31 8.48 21.78
CA LEU A 202 10.96 8.46 21.20
C LEU A 202 10.98 7.89 19.77
N LYS A 203 12.02 8.17 19.01
CA LYS A 203 12.20 7.66 17.64
C LYS A 203 12.45 6.16 17.66
N ILE A 204 13.26 5.65 18.59
CA ILE A 204 13.49 4.20 18.78
C ILE A 204 12.14 3.50 19.03
N LYS A 205 11.37 3.98 20.02
CA LYS A 205 10.03 3.43 20.32
C LYS A 205 9.10 3.46 19.10
N SER A 206 9.11 4.57 18.37
CA SER A 206 8.30 4.74 17.15
C SER A 206 8.64 3.71 16.08
N VAL A 207 9.93 3.48 15.85
CA VAL A 207 10.44 2.51 14.87
C VAL A 207 10.05 1.08 15.26
N GLU A 208 10.16 0.71 16.53
CA GLU A 208 9.76 -0.61 17.02
C GLU A 208 8.27 -0.90 16.79
N ILE A 209 7.43 0.08 17.12
CA ILE A 209 5.98 -0.04 16.96
C ILE A 209 5.60 -0.11 15.48
N ILE A 210 6.22 0.71 14.62
CA ILE A 210 5.99 0.64 13.17
C ILE A 210 6.40 -0.72 12.61
N VAL A 211 7.59 -1.21 12.94
CA VAL A 211 8.03 -2.54 12.49
C VAL A 211 7.06 -3.63 12.90
N LYS A 212 6.56 -3.56 14.15
CA LYS A 212 5.54 -4.49 14.65
C LYS A 212 4.23 -4.37 13.86
N ALA A 213 3.77 -3.14 13.59
CA ALA A 213 2.56 -2.86 12.81
C ALA A 213 2.69 -3.37 11.36
N LEU A 214 3.82 -3.13 10.70
CA LEU A 214 4.10 -3.63 9.35
C LEU A 214 4.03 -5.15 9.27
N LYS A 215 4.69 -5.85 10.21
CA LYS A 215 4.68 -7.31 10.29
C LYS A 215 3.25 -7.85 10.48
N LYS A 216 2.49 -7.28 11.41
CA LYS A 216 1.11 -7.70 11.71
C LYS A 216 0.16 -7.43 10.54
N ALA A 217 0.34 -6.32 9.84
CA ALA A 217 -0.46 -5.91 8.69
C ALA A 217 -0.02 -6.56 7.37
N LYS A 218 1.12 -7.28 7.35
CA LYS A 218 1.77 -7.81 6.16
C LYS A 218 2.03 -6.73 5.10
N ILE A 219 2.54 -5.57 5.54
CA ILE A 219 2.88 -4.45 4.66
C ILE A 219 4.40 -4.43 4.46
N SER A 220 4.83 -4.45 3.20
CA SER A 220 6.24 -4.34 2.83
C SER A 220 6.60 -2.89 2.45
N ILE A 221 7.35 -2.20 3.32
CA ILE A 221 7.87 -0.85 3.06
C ILE A 221 9.24 -0.70 3.72
N GLY A 222 10.15 -0.01 3.04
CA GLY A 222 11.51 0.26 3.49
C GLY A 222 11.68 1.57 4.24
N SER A 223 12.92 1.87 4.57
CA SER A 223 13.34 3.18 5.08
C SER A 223 13.44 4.18 3.93
N ASN A 224 13.04 5.44 4.18
CA ASN A 224 12.94 6.50 3.16
C ASN A 224 11.97 6.18 2.02
N GLU A 225 10.84 5.55 2.34
CA GLU A 225 9.82 5.16 1.35
C GLU A 225 8.45 5.69 1.73
N VAL A 226 7.64 5.98 0.69
CA VAL A 226 6.22 6.27 0.80
C VAL A 226 5.44 5.17 0.09
N LYS A 227 4.41 4.65 0.76
CA LYS A 227 3.55 3.59 0.20
C LYS A 227 2.09 3.82 0.52
N ARG A 228 1.23 3.73 -0.50
CA ARG A 228 -0.23 3.67 -0.36
C ARG A 228 -0.70 2.23 -0.23
N ILE A 229 -1.51 1.96 0.79
CA ILE A 229 -2.06 0.64 1.11
C ILE A 229 -3.57 0.68 0.92
N THR A 230 -4.08 -0.07 -0.05
CA THR A 230 -5.51 -0.13 -0.40
C THR A 230 -6.24 -1.34 0.19
N ASN A 231 -5.51 -2.33 0.71
CA ASN A 231 -6.12 -3.46 1.40
C ASN A 231 -6.62 -3.05 2.79
N ILE A 232 -7.95 -2.94 2.93
CA ILE A 232 -8.58 -2.44 4.15
C ILE A 232 -8.28 -3.29 5.40
N ASN A 233 -8.07 -4.59 5.24
CA ASN A 233 -7.68 -5.45 6.37
C ASN A 233 -6.25 -5.14 6.84
N SER A 234 -5.32 -4.91 5.90
CA SER A 234 -3.96 -4.44 6.23
C SER A 234 -3.99 -3.05 6.86
N CYS A 235 -4.78 -2.11 6.32
CA CYS A 235 -4.96 -0.78 6.91
C CYS A 235 -5.44 -0.87 8.36
N SER A 236 -6.49 -1.68 8.61
CA SER A 236 -7.06 -1.88 9.94
C SER A 236 -6.03 -2.42 10.92
N LYS A 237 -5.31 -3.49 10.55
CA LYS A 237 -4.29 -4.11 11.41
C LYS A 237 -3.14 -3.17 11.71
N PHE A 238 -2.72 -2.39 10.72
CA PHE A 238 -1.65 -1.41 10.89
C PHE A 238 -2.07 -0.30 11.85
N LEU A 239 -3.21 0.34 11.61
CA LEU A 239 -3.72 1.43 12.44
C LEU A 239 -4.02 0.96 13.88
N GLU A 240 -4.60 -0.23 14.04
CA GLU A 240 -4.85 -0.83 15.36
C GLU A 240 -3.56 -1.02 16.16
N GLU A 241 -2.50 -1.55 15.53
CA GLU A 241 -1.21 -1.75 16.21
C GLU A 241 -0.52 -0.42 16.54
N MET A 242 -0.61 0.56 15.64
CA MET A 242 -0.06 1.89 15.88
C MET A 242 -0.79 2.61 17.02
N ILE A 243 -2.11 2.70 16.96
CA ILE A 243 -2.92 3.55 17.86
C ILE A 243 -3.09 2.94 19.26
N ASN A 244 -3.07 1.60 19.38
CA ASN A 244 -3.11 0.94 20.70
C ASN A 244 -1.74 0.85 21.38
N SER A 245 -0.72 1.48 20.81
CA SER A 245 0.60 1.57 21.43
C SER A 245 0.69 2.73 22.44
N ASP A 246 1.85 2.85 23.11
CA ASP A 246 2.11 3.95 24.04
C ASP A 246 2.48 5.27 23.33
N LEU A 247 2.47 5.31 21.99
CA LEU A 247 2.71 6.53 21.23
C LEU A 247 1.48 7.44 21.29
N THR A 248 1.74 8.75 21.36
CA THR A 248 0.68 9.74 21.24
C THR A 248 0.60 10.22 19.80
N PHE A 249 -0.55 10.04 19.17
CA PHE A 249 -0.79 10.50 17.80
C PHE A 249 -1.60 11.78 17.84
N GLY A 250 -1.05 12.87 17.31
CA GLY A 250 -1.87 13.99 16.91
C GLY A 250 -2.56 13.67 15.60
N THR A 251 -3.75 14.23 15.45
CA THR A 251 -4.43 14.33 14.18
C THR A 251 -4.63 15.79 13.86
N ASP A 252 -4.26 16.14 12.64
CA ASP A 252 -4.67 17.37 12.01
C ASP A 252 -5.50 16.96 10.78
N LEU A 253 -6.74 17.42 10.72
CA LEU A 253 -7.57 17.21 9.55
C LEU A 253 -7.39 18.30 8.50
N TYR A 254 -7.62 17.90 7.25
CA TYR A 254 -7.70 18.77 6.09
C TYR A 254 -8.96 19.65 6.04
N ASN A 255 -9.89 19.46 6.97
CA ASN A 255 -11.22 20.09 6.96
C ASN A 255 -11.42 21.14 8.07
N GLY A 256 -10.43 21.33 8.96
CA GLY A 256 -10.54 22.28 10.08
C GLY A 256 -11.41 21.82 11.26
N PHE A 257 -11.98 20.60 11.24
CA PHE A 257 -12.90 20.10 12.28
C PHE A 257 -12.21 19.38 13.45
N CYS A 258 -11.01 18.81 13.23
CA CYS A 258 -10.30 18.08 14.30
C CYS A 258 -8.84 18.45 14.33
N SER A 259 -8.45 19.01 15.46
CA SER A 259 -7.10 18.90 15.99
C SER A 259 -7.21 18.15 17.30
N GLY A 260 -6.32 17.19 17.53
CA GLY A 260 -6.18 16.58 18.85
C GLY A 260 -5.57 15.19 18.86
N ALA A 261 -5.23 14.73 20.05
CA ALA A 261 -4.65 13.43 20.27
C ALA A 261 -5.66 12.28 20.08
N ILE A 262 -5.39 11.38 19.13
CA ILE A 262 -6.14 10.14 18.96
C ILE A 262 -5.79 9.18 20.09
N LYS A 263 -6.81 8.68 20.77
CA LYS A 263 -6.67 7.72 21.87
C LYS A 263 -7.28 6.36 21.58
N LYS A 264 -8.25 6.29 20.66
CA LYS A 264 -8.88 5.02 20.30
C LYS A 264 -9.14 4.95 18.81
N PHE A 265 -9.02 3.75 18.29
CA PHE A 265 -9.37 3.38 16.93
C PHE A 265 -10.32 2.19 16.95
N LYS A 266 -11.34 2.23 16.11
CA LYS A 266 -12.30 1.13 15.95
C LYS A 266 -12.67 0.96 14.49
N ARG A 267 -12.80 -0.29 14.05
CA ARG A 267 -13.44 -0.64 12.77
C ARG A 267 -14.89 -1.02 13.04
N GLY A 268 -15.83 -0.20 12.58
CA GLY A 268 -17.27 -0.34 12.79
C GLY A 268 -18.00 -1.16 11.73
N GLY A 269 -17.36 -1.45 10.60
CA GLY A 269 -17.90 -2.25 9.50
C GLY A 269 -16.79 -2.66 8.53
N GLU A 270 -17.15 -3.10 7.32
CA GLU A 270 -16.14 -3.50 6.32
C GLU A 270 -15.16 -2.37 6.04
N ASN A 271 -15.66 -1.17 5.75
CA ASN A 271 -14.82 0.00 5.42
C ASN A 271 -15.05 1.20 6.34
N LEU A 272 -15.89 1.09 7.38
CA LEU A 272 -16.16 2.20 8.29
C LEU A 272 -15.17 2.22 9.46
N PHE A 273 -14.35 3.25 9.53
CA PHE A 273 -13.30 3.43 10.52
C PHE A 273 -13.67 4.61 11.43
N GLU A 274 -13.39 4.47 12.73
CA GLU A 274 -13.72 5.44 13.77
C GLU A 274 -12.46 5.80 14.58
N PHE A 275 -12.22 7.10 14.72
CA PHE A 275 -11.08 7.68 15.42
C PHE A 275 -11.58 8.58 16.54
N TYR A 276 -11.27 8.25 17.79
CA TYR A 276 -11.67 9.03 18.94
C TYR A 276 -10.55 9.99 19.36
N ALA A 277 -10.85 11.29 19.32
CA ALA A 277 -9.97 12.34 19.81
C ALA A 277 -10.38 12.74 21.24
N ALA A 278 -9.44 12.63 22.18
CA ALA A 278 -9.77 12.83 23.60
C ALA A 278 -9.89 14.31 24.00
N GLU A 279 -9.19 15.21 23.30
CA GLU A 279 -9.15 16.64 23.63
C GLU A 279 -10.50 17.32 23.46
N ASN A 280 -11.25 16.92 22.44
CA ASN A 280 -12.60 17.42 22.17
C ASN A 280 -13.70 16.38 22.44
N GLN A 281 -13.32 15.18 22.89
CA GLN A 281 -14.23 14.06 23.20
C GLN A 281 -15.14 13.66 22.02
N THR A 282 -14.60 13.73 20.80
CA THR A 282 -15.35 13.49 19.58
C THR A 282 -14.82 12.26 18.83
N SER A 283 -15.73 11.44 18.31
CA SER A 283 -15.45 10.32 17.41
C SER A 283 -15.66 10.71 15.94
N TYR A 284 -14.64 10.45 15.12
CA TYR A 284 -14.65 10.75 13.69
C TYR A 284 -14.77 9.48 12.87
N GLN A 285 -15.82 9.41 12.05
CA GLN A 285 -16.20 8.24 11.28
C GLN A 285 -16.06 8.51 9.78
N TYR A 286 -15.46 7.56 9.07
CA TYR A 286 -15.27 7.67 7.62
C TYR A 286 -15.22 6.31 6.95
N LYS A 287 -15.60 6.29 5.67
CA LYS A 287 -15.35 5.15 4.80
C LYS A 287 -13.90 5.20 4.36
N ILE A 288 -13.04 4.32 4.87
CA ILE A 288 -11.64 4.30 4.47
C ILE A 288 -11.50 3.74 3.05
N LYS A 289 -10.61 4.36 2.27
CA LYS A 289 -10.20 3.90 0.94
C LYS A 289 -8.81 3.32 0.95
N SER A 290 -7.88 4.03 1.59
CA SER A 290 -6.48 3.63 1.73
C SER A 290 -5.83 4.35 2.90
N ILE A 291 -4.64 3.89 3.29
CA ILE A 291 -3.70 4.69 4.07
C ILE A 291 -2.44 4.94 3.26
N ILE A 292 -1.77 6.05 3.49
CA ILE A 292 -0.46 6.34 2.88
C ILE A 292 0.55 6.47 4.02
N ILE A 293 1.59 5.67 4.00
CA ILE A 293 2.61 5.61 5.04
C ILE A 293 3.91 6.16 4.45
N TYR A 294 4.53 7.10 5.15
CA TYR A 294 5.92 7.49 4.93
C TYR A 294 6.78 7.03 6.11
N ILE A 295 7.83 6.27 5.80
CA ILE A 295 8.89 5.93 6.76
C ILE A 295 10.12 6.75 6.38
N PRO A 296 10.50 7.79 7.15
CA PRO A 296 11.71 8.54 6.90
C PRO A 296 12.97 7.70 7.13
N PRO A 297 14.15 8.19 6.69
CA PRO A 297 15.42 7.59 7.08
C PRO A 297 15.49 7.37 8.59
N ILE A 298 15.79 6.15 9.02
CA ILE A 298 15.69 5.81 10.45
C ILE A 298 16.76 6.50 11.27
N ASN A 299 17.88 6.88 10.66
CA ASN A 299 19.02 7.51 11.32
C ASN A 299 18.85 9.02 11.62
N ASN A 300 17.63 9.58 11.50
CA ASN A 300 17.30 10.97 11.83
C ASN A 300 16.09 11.08 12.77
N ASP A 301 15.76 12.31 13.13
CA ASP A 301 14.67 12.68 14.05
C ASP A 301 13.32 12.94 13.35
N LYS A 302 13.25 12.82 12.01
CA LYS A 302 12.00 13.02 11.26
C LYS A 302 10.97 11.98 11.68
N SER A 303 9.72 12.37 11.82
CA SER A 303 8.65 11.46 12.16
C SER A 303 8.18 10.64 10.97
N PRO A 304 7.85 9.37 11.18
CA PRO A 304 6.90 8.65 10.33
C PRO A 304 5.57 9.40 10.21
N ILE A 305 4.94 9.30 9.05
CA ILE A 305 3.69 10.02 8.76
C ILE A 305 2.70 9.04 8.18
N ILE A 306 1.46 9.08 8.68
CA ILE A 306 0.38 8.21 8.21
C ILE A 306 -0.75 9.11 7.76
N PHE A 307 -1.15 9.00 6.51
CA PHE A 307 -2.34 9.67 5.99
C PHE A 307 -3.46 8.67 5.83
N VAL A 308 -4.68 9.14 6.01
CA VAL A 308 -5.88 8.35 5.79
C VAL A 308 -6.67 8.96 4.65
N GLU A 309 -6.90 8.16 3.60
CA GLU A 309 -7.75 8.52 2.47
C GLU A 309 -9.17 7.97 2.73
N SER A 310 -10.18 8.84 2.63
CA SER A 310 -11.58 8.45 2.64
C SER A 310 -12.13 8.25 1.23
N ASP A 311 -13.15 7.40 1.12
CA ASP A 311 -13.99 7.25 -0.06
C ASP A 311 -15.37 7.87 0.18
N ASN A 312 -16.12 8.06 -0.90
CA ASN A 312 -17.50 8.55 -0.82
C ASN A 312 -18.39 7.54 -0.07
N MET A 313 -19.22 8.07 0.80
CA MET A 313 -20.28 7.33 1.48
C MET A 313 -21.63 7.87 1.06
N GLU A 314 -22.59 6.99 0.84
CA GLU A 314 -23.97 7.40 0.58
C GLU A 314 -24.59 8.00 1.85
N PHE A 315 -25.33 9.08 1.68
CA PHE A 315 -26.14 9.69 2.72
C PHE A 315 -27.61 9.49 2.36
N ASP A 316 -28.31 8.62 3.10
CA ASP A 316 -29.77 8.54 3.03
C ASP A 316 -30.39 9.40 4.12
N SER A 317 -30.97 10.54 3.73
CA SER A 317 -31.68 11.45 4.63
C SER A 317 -32.75 10.77 5.50
N LYS A 318 -33.28 9.60 5.10
CA LYS A 318 -34.27 8.84 5.88
C LYS A 318 -33.69 8.19 7.12
N ASP A 319 -32.40 7.85 7.11
CA ASP A 319 -31.70 7.23 8.26
C ASP A 319 -31.41 8.26 9.38
N TYR A 320 -31.74 9.52 9.11
CA TYR A 320 -31.08 10.68 9.69
C TYR A 320 -32.10 11.80 9.91
N ASP A 321 -33.25 11.45 10.50
CA ASP A 321 -34.44 12.29 10.71
C ASP A 321 -34.12 13.78 11.02
N GLY A 322 -34.47 14.66 10.07
CA GLY A 322 -34.40 16.12 10.21
C GLY A 322 -33.03 16.77 10.05
N GLN A 323 -32.10 16.16 9.31
CA GLN A 323 -30.72 16.65 9.18
C GLN A 323 -30.42 17.49 7.93
N GLU A 324 -29.48 18.41 8.10
CA GLU A 324 -28.74 19.08 7.02
C GLU A 324 -27.30 18.57 7.02
N LEU A 325 -26.75 18.30 5.82
CA LEU A 325 -25.32 18.04 5.66
C LEU A 325 -24.55 19.33 5.91
N ASP A 326 -23.53 19.27 6.76
CA ASP A 326 -22.54 20.35 6.87
C ASP A 326 -21.59 20.25 5.67
N VAL A 327 -21.52 21.31 4.88
CA VAL A 327 -20.68 21.41 3.69
C VAL A 327 -19.70 22.55 3.89
N PHE A 328 -18.47 22.21 4.24
CA PHE A 328 -17.37 23.16 4.38
C PHE A 328 -16.25 22.76 3.42
N ASP A 329 -15.84 23.67 2.52
CA ASP A 329 -14.81 23.38 1.50
C ASP A 329 -15.08 22.07 0.72
N GLU A 330 -16.34 21.86 0.30
CA GLU A 330 -16.83 20.66 -0.42
C GLU A 330 -16.85 19.36 0.41
N ILE A 331 -16.44 19.43 1.68
CA ILE A 331 -16.44 18.29 2.59
C ILE A 331 -17.82 18.19 3.23
N LYS A 332 -18.51 17.11 2.90
CA LYS A 332 -19.83 16.76 3.42
C LYS A 332 -19.65 15.93 4.68
N SER A 333 -20.18 16.43 5.77
CA SER A 333 -20.15 15.73 7.05
C SER A 333 -21.49 15.83 7.76
N PHE A 334 -21.66 14.96 8.73
CA PHE A 334 -22.84 14.91 9.57
C PHE A 334 -22.44 14.74 11.03
N ARG A 335 -22.98 15.59 11.91
CA ARG A 335 -22.71 15.55 13.36
C ARG A 335 -23.90 14.98 14.13
N TYR A 336 -23.67 14.04 15.03
CA TYR A 336 -24.70 13.52 15.94
C TYR A 336 -24.15 13.27 17.35
N LEU A 337 -25.06 13.20 18.32
CA LEU A 337 -24.74 12.73 19.67
C LEU A 337 -25.33 11.36 19.90
N LYS A 338 -24.67 10.55 20.72
CA LYS A 338 -25.16 9.25 21.16
C LYS A 338 -25.21 9.20 22.68
N SER A 339 -26.39 8.93 23.25
CA SER A 339 -26.56 8.77 24.70
C SER A 339 -25.85 7.50 25.18
N ILE A 340 -25.00 7.63 26.20
CA ILE A 340 -24.31 6.52 26.83
C ILE A 340 -25.28 5.67 27.68
N LYS A 341 -26.30 6.29 28.28
CA LYS A 341 -27.28 5.60 29.13
C LYS A 341 -28.26 4.76 28.34
N ASP A 342 -28.86 5.36 27.32
CA ASP A 342 -30.06 4.80 26.68
C ASP A 342 -29.79 4.38 25.23
N ASN A 343 -28.56 4.59 24.73
CA ASN A 343 -28.14 4.32 23.35
C ASN A 343 -29.01 5.05 22.30
N GLU A 344 -29.68 6.13 22.72
CA GLU A 344 -30.46 7.03 21.86
C GLU A 344 -29.53 7.92 21.04
N PHE A 345 -29.88 8.15 19.78
CA PHE A 345 -29.16 9.05 18.89
C PHE A 345 -29.88 10.39 18.73
N VAL A 346 -29.12 11.48 18.81
CA VAL A 346 -29.62 12.83 18.64
C VAL A 346 -29.03 13.43 17.37
N TYR A 347 -29.93 13.74 16.44
CA TYR A 347 -29.58 14.15 15.08
C TYR A 347 -29.92 15.61 14.76
N LYS A 348 -30.93 16.19 15.43
CA LYS A 348 -31.43 17.55 15.15
C LYS A 348 -30.44 18.60 15.63
N LYS A 349 -30.00 19.47 14.72
CA LYS A 349 -28.95 20.47 14.94
C LYS A 349 -29.22 21.35 16.17
N GLU A 350 -30.43 21.85 16.34
CA GLU A 350 -30.82 22.69 17.48
C GLU A 350 -30.78 21.92 18.80
N LYS A 351 -31.17 20.64 18.78
CA LYS A 351 -31.10 19.76 19.95
C LYS A 351 -29.64 19.44 20.30
N ILE A 352 -28.78 19.25 19.30
CA ILE A 352 -27.33 19.05 19.51
C ILE A 352 -26.71 20.30 20.15
N TYR A 353 -26.92 21.49 19.57
CA TYR A 353 -26.36 22.73 20.13
C TYR A 353 -26.90 23.04 21.53
N SER A 354 -28.20 22.86 21.79
CA SER A 354 -28.74 23.06 23.14
C SER A 354 -28.16 22.07 24.16
N ILE A 355 -27.93 20.80 23.81
CA ILE A 355 -27.25 19.83 24.69
C ILE A 355 -25.79 20.26 24.94
N LEU A 356 -25.09 20.75 23.91
CA LEU A 356 -23.71 21.20 24.02
C LEU A 356 -23.54 22.55 24.72
N GLU A 357 -24.54 23.44 24.70
CA GLU A 357 -24.51 24.74 25.38
C GLU A 357 -24.99 24.67 26.84
N SER A 358 -25.91 23.76 27.16
CA SER A 358 -26.61 23.69 28.46
C SER A 358 -25.81 23.13 29.64
N SER A 359 -24.52 22.83 29.50
CA SER A 359 -23.66 22.46 30.63
C SER A 359 -24.12 21.26 31.48
N ILE A 360 -24.51 20.16 30.82
CA ILE A 360 -24.06 18.80 31.22
C ILE A 360 -22.68 18.49 30.56
N ILE A 361 -22.00 19.54 30.05
CA ILE A 361 -20.77 19.58 29.20
C ILE A 361 -19.54 18.80 29.72
N GLN A 362 -19.59 18.18 30.90
CA GLN A 362 -18.52 17.29 31.41
C GLN A 362 -18.99 15.92 31.93
N ASN A 363 -20.30 15.63 31.95
CA ASN A 363 -20.83 14.46 32.70
C ASN A 363 -20.90 13.16 31.90
N GLY A 364 -20.26 13.05 30.73
CA GLY A 364 -20.11 11.77 30.02
C GLY A 364 -21.43 11.05 29.74
N ASN A 365 -22.54 11.79 29.53
CA ASN A 365 -23.83 11.19 29.18
C ASN A 365 -24.01 11.03 27.67
N TYR A 366 -23.26 11.78 26.86
CA TYR A 366 -23.31 11.72 25.41
C TYR A 366 -21.91 11.62 24.83
N GLU A 367 -21.76 10.82 23.77
CA GLU A 367 -20.60 10.76 22.90
C GLU A 367 -20.90 11.61 21.65
N ASP A 368 -19.98 12.49 21.28
CA ASP A 368 -20.10 13.34 20.09
C ASP A 368 -19.47 12.67 18.88
N TYR A 369 -20.14 12.71 17.75
CA TYR A 369 -19.73 12.04 16.53
C TYR A 369 -19.80 12.97 15.33
N TYR A 370 -18.80 12.84 14.46
CA TYR A 370 -18.84 13.37 13.10
C TYR A 370 -18.63 12.23 12.11
N LYS A 371 -19.50 12.15 11.11
CA LYS A 371 -19.44 11.18 10.03
C LYS A 371 -19.21 11.88 8.70
N PHE A 372 -18.16 11.50 7.98
CA PHE A 372 -17.77 12.13 6.73
C PHE A 372 -18.20 11.30 5.51
N PHE A 373 -18.72 11.99 4.49
CA PHE A 373 -19.27 11.39 3.27
C PHE A 373 -18.48 11.71 2.01
N THR A 374 -17.55 12.67 2.08
CA THR A 374 -16.72 13.07 0.94
C THR A 374 -15.42 12.26 0.89
N LYS A 375 -15.04 11.84 -0.32
CA LYS A 375 -13.72 11.25 -0.62
C LYS A 375 -12.59 12.28 -0.52
N GLY A 376 -11.38 11.83 -0.22
CA GLY A 376 -10.18 12.68 -0.23
C GLY A 376 -9.19 12.29 0.86
N ILE A 377 -8.12 13.08 1.01
CA ILE A 377 -7.23 12.93 2.17
C ILE A 377 -7.94 13.50 3.39
N PHE A 378 -8.32 12.62 4.31
CA PHE A 378 -9.08 12.99 5.49
C PHE A 378 -8.17 13.60 6.56
N CYS A 379 -7.15 12.85 6.95
CA CYS A 379 -6.26 13.23 8.03
C CYS A 379 -4.82 12.85 7.77
N PHE A 380 -3.92 13.53 8.48
CA PHE A 380 -2.59 13.01 8.76
C PHE A 380 -2.44 12.76 10.26
N LEU A 381 -1.90 11.59 10.58
CA LEU A 381 -1.56 11.15 11.92
C LEU A 381 -0.06 11.30 12.12
N ASN A 382 0.29 11.89 13.24
CA ASN A 382 1.66 12.29 13.53
C ASN A 382 1.99 11.90 14.98
N ILE A 383 3.10 11.19 15.18
CA ILE A 383 3.65 10.89 16.51
C ILE A 383 4.15 12.18 17.21
N GLN A 384 3.41 12.64 18.21
CA GLN A 384 3.72 13.84 18.97
C GLN A 384 5.11 13.75 19.62
N GLY A 385 5.90 14.82 19.47
CA GLY A 385 7.27 14.92 19.99
C GLY A 385 8.39 14.63 18.99
N LEU A 386 8.08 14.24 17.74
CA LEU A 386 9.04 14.11 16.65
C LEU A 386 8.99 15.31 15.69
N ASP A 387 10.02 15.46 14.84
CA ASP A 387 10.08 16.55 13.86
C ASP A 387 9.26 16.24 12.59
N TYR A 388 8.64 17.27 12.03
CA TYR A 388 7.80 17.21 10.82
C TYR A 388 8.25 18.17 9.72
N ASN A 389 9.35 18.90 9.92
CA ASN A 389 9.76 20.06 9.14
C ASN A 389 8.73 21.22 9.21
N GLN A 390 9.25 22.44 9.33
CA GLN A 390 8.40 23.63 9.27
C GLN A 390 7.72 23.75 7.89
N GLY A 391 6.42 24.00 7.88
CA GLY A 391 5.65 24.19 6.64
C GLY A 391 5.04 22.93 6.05
N PHE A 392 5.30 21.74 6.60
CA PHE A 392 4.71 20.49 6.11
C PHE A 392 3.18 20.50 6.16
N LYS A 393 2.58 21.09 7.21
CA LYS A 393 1.14 21.33 7.28
C LYS A 393 0.61 22.16 6.10
N ARG A 394 1.33 23.22 5.72
CA ARG A 394 0.93 24.08 4.59
C ARG A 394 1.02 23.33 3.26
N PHE A 395 2.09 22.55 3.07
CA PHE A 395 2.26 21.69 1.91
C PHE A 395 1.09 20.70 1.78
N ILE A 396 0.78 20.00 2.87
CA ILE A 396 -0.37 19.10 3.01
C ILE A 396 -1.65 19.80 2.55
N TRP A 397 -2.00 20.95 3.15
CA TRP A 397 -3.22 21.70 2.84
C TRP A 397 -3.38 22.07 1.36
N GLN A 398 -2.27 22.32 0.64
CA GLN A 398 -2.30 22.63 -0.79
C GLN A 398 -2.72 21.43 -1.66
N GLN A 399 -2.61 20.19 -1.14
CA GLN A 399 -2.92 18.96 -1.86
C GLN A 399 -4.29 18.37 -1.50
N LYS A 400 -5.16 19.11 -0.81
CA LYS A 400 -6.43 18.60 -0.23
C LYS A 400 -7.42 18.00 -1.24
N THR A 401 -7.32 18.39 -2.51
CA THR A 401 -8.18 17.92 -3.59
C THR A 401 -7.66 16.69 -4.32
N MET A 402 -6.43 16.27 -4.02
CA MET A 402 -5.82 15.09 -4.63
C MET A 402 -6.46 13.81 -4.11
N ASP A 403 -6.55 12.81 -4.98
CA ASP A 403 -6.80 11.44 -4.51
C ASP A 403 -5.53 10.84 -3.86
N GLY A 404 -5.69 9.69 -3.20
CA GLY A 404 -4.58 9.05 -2.51
C GLY A 404 -3.41 8.67 -3.43
N LYS A 405 -3.67 8.34 -4.70
CA LYS A 405 -2.61 7.94 -5.62
C LYS A 405 -1.77 9.12 -6.06
N GLN A 406 -2.43 10.21 -6.45
CA GLN A 406 -1.77 11.47 -6.76
C GLN A 406 -0.94 11.93 -5.56
N PHE A 407 -1.53 11.92 -4.38
CA PHE A 407 -0.85 12.38 -3.17
C PHE A 407 0.34 11.50 -2.77
N GLU A 408 0.25 10.18 -2.93
CA GLU A 408 1.38 9.25 -2.76
C GLU A 408 2.59 9.66 -3.63
N VAL A 409 2.34 9.97 -4.91
CA VAL A 409 3.39 10.35 -5.87
C VAL A 409 4.04 11.68 -5.49
N VAL A 410 3.24 12.68 -5.12
CA VAL A 410 3.77 13.98 -4.64
C VAL A 410 4.62 13.77 -3.38
N LEU A 411 4.15 12.95 -2.43
CA LEU A 411 4.90 12.67 -1.21
C LEU A 411 6.23 11.98 -1.48
N ARG A 412 6.29 10.99 -2.39
CA ARG A 412 7.57 10.39 -2.81
C ARG A 412 8.53 11.47 -3.30
N GLU A 413 8.07 12.33 -4.20
CA GLU A 413 8.92 13.37 -4.78
C GLU A 413 9.37 14.47 -3.81
N VAL A 414 8.61 14.74 -2.76
CA VAL A 414 8.93 15.79 -1.78
C VAL A 414 9.73 15.25 -0.60
N LEU A 415 9.47 14.01 -0.17
CA LEU A 415 10.00 13.45 1.08
C LEU A 415 11.15 12.47 0.91
N THR A 416 11.32 11.86 -0.28
CA THR A 416 12.37 10.83 -0.49
C THR A 416 13.55 11.33 -1.34
N LYS A 417 13.62 12.64 -1.61
CA LYS A 417 14.82 13.33 -2.12
C LYS A 417 15.79 13.60 -0.98
#